data_AF-A0A7G2CYX6-F1
#
_entry.id   AF-A0A7G2CYX6-F1
#
_cell.length_a   1.000
_cell.length_b   1.000
_cell.length_c   1.000
_cell.angle_alpha   90.00
_cell.angle_beta   90.00
_cell.angle_gamma   90.00
#
_symmetry.space_group_name_H-M   'P 1'
#
loop_
_entity.id
_entity.type
_entity.pdbx_description
1 polymer ?
#
loop_
_entity_poly.entity_id
_entity_poly.type
_entity_poly.pdbx_seq_one_letter_code
_entity_poly.pdbx_strand_id
1 'polypeptide(L)'
;MSGVDDVDYTSWDWLPRAANEAENYVRRLLAESSIQPHDVSARAKSIASFQRKQRLKQYDDPMAQITDIVALRIITYSNTDRDRVRELIRTRFAVLPGEDRNPGREKPDHLRGYDCLHIVVSGESEERDSDWMVSGGDLERYFTAFGGLEVQIRTVAGHAWAEFEHARRYKGAAYHSISVQDRETIDRLFGAASDARSALDETFVAIDRILARPTIDIEVSRVEERPVRDSASSEAPSDLDIESLARFLASRFSDDAEGSAKGVEFGLELVRACRLQSIDQLEATLEDVDSDQVRALMDSGVPVTRVRRLDDELLAHFGQEYIELTKSAGNGRHRALQLEWRYDRLRGKTRYRTYLLSSRAPSATFNAGPYTAVGALREVVRMIAGDRGREAVVTDGLIDVSSDLPPGTRAKEVLVDGRGAVWVASNLNRESSERLMADLLRRAQPFDLRVQRGDVVVADGLDGFPALGQERLDEAERPH
;
A
#
# COMPACT_ATOMS: atom_id res chain seq x y z
N MET A 1 -45.82 14.29 -20.69
CA MET A 1 -46.02 13.25 -19.66
C MET A 1 -45.82 11.92 -20.36
N SER A 2 -44.58 11.48 -20.46
CA SER A 2 -44.17 10.23 -21.09
C SER A 2 -44.52 9.09 -20.14
N GLY A 3 -45.65 8.43 -20.41
CA GLY A 3 -46.13 7.28 -19.63
C GLY A 3 -45.21 6.07 -19.78
N VAL A 4 -45.56 4.98 -19.08
CA VAL A 4 -44.80 3.71 -18.99
C VAL A 4 -44.35 3.12 -20.34
N ASP A 5 -44.97 3.53 -21.43
CA ASP A 5 -44.76 3.03 -22.79
C ASP A 5 -43.82 3.87 -23.68
N ASP A 6 -43.24 4.98 -23.18
CA ASP A 6 -42.47 5.94 -24.00
C ASP A 6 -40.93 5.82 -23.85
N VAL A 7 -40.44 4.83 -23.10
CA VAL A 7 -38.99 4.58 -22.95
C VAL A 7 -38.51 3.62 -24.03
N ASP A 8 -37.65 4.08 -24.93
CA ASP A 8 -37.01 3.24 -25.94
C ASP A 8 -35.87 2.41 -25.33
N TYR A 9 -36.15 1.13 -25.11
CA TYR A 9 -35.19 0.17 -24.57
C TYR A 9 -34.27 -0.45 -25.62
N THR A 10 -34.52 -0.24 -26.92
CA THR A 10 -33.76 -0.90 -28.01
C THR A 10 -32.31 -0.44 -28.08
N SER A 11 -31.99 0.67 -27.43
CA SER A 11 -30.66 1.27 -27.40
C SER A 11 -29.87 0.98 -26.13
N TRP A 12 -30.31 0.07 -25.25
CA TRP A 12 -29.68 -0.12 -23.91
C TRP A 12 -28.45 -1.05 -23.90
N ASP A 13 -28.03 -1.57 -25.05
CA ASP A 13 -26.92 -2.54 -25.17
C ASP A 13 -25.54 -1.98 -24.77
N TRP A 14 -25.42 -0.67 -24.59
CA TRP A 14 -24.19 -0.02 -24.11
C TRP A 14 -24.10 0.09 -22.58
N LEU A 15 -25.22 -0.06 -21.84
CA LEU A 15 -25.21 0.05 -20.37
C LEU A 15 -24.24 -0.92 -19.67
N PRO A 16 -24.06 -2.18 -20.13
CA PRO A 16 -23.04 -3.06 -19.56
C PRO A 16 -21.61 -2.53 -19.73
N ARG A 17 -21.32 -1.81 -20.82
CA ARG A 17 -20.01 -1.19 -21.03
C ARG A 17 -19.79 0.00 -20.11
N ALA A 18 -20.81 0.86 -19.94
CA ALA A 18 -20.79 1.93 -18.93
C ALA A 18 -20.55 1.39 -17.51
N ALA A 19 -21.21 0.28 -17.15
CA ALA A 19 -21.00 -0.39 -15.87
C ALA A 19 -19.54 -0.87 -15.72
N ASN A 20 -18.98 -1.52 -16.75
CA ASN A 20 -17.59 -1.98 -16.74
C ASN A 20 -16.58 -0.81 -16.64
N GLU A 21 -16.82 0.31 -17.32
CA GLU A 21 -16.00 1.52 -17.19
C GLU A 21 -16.03 2.05 -15.75
N ALA A 22 -17.21 2.14 -15.13
CA ALA A 22 -17.35 2.56 -13.74
C ALA A 22 -16.62 1.62 -12.76
N GLU A 23 -16.74 0.31 -12.96
CA GLU A 23 -16.02 -0.68 -12.15
C GLU A 23 -14.50 -0.51 -12.24
N ASN A 24 -13.96 -0.42 -13.46
CA ASN A 24 -12.52 -0.28 -13.68
C ASN A 24 -11.98 1.02 -13.08
N TYR A 25 -12.73 2.12 -13.21
CA TYR A 25 -12.35 3.39 -12.60
C TYR A 25 -12.31 3.28 -11.07
N VAL A 26 -13.39 2.77 -10.45
CA VAL A 26 -13.44 2.65 -8.99
C VAL A 26 -12.33 1.73 -8.46
N ARG A 27 -12.01 0.63 -9.17
CA ARG A 27 -10.89 -0.25 -8.80
C ARG A 27 -9.54 0.50 -8.78
N ARG A 28 -9.26 1.29 -9.83
CA ARG A 28 -8.03 2.12 -9.89
C ARG A 28 -8.01 3.15 -8.77
N LEU A 29 -9.15 3.82 -8.55
CA LEU A 29 -9.29 4.84 -7.53
C LEU A 29 -9.04 4.30 -6.11
N LEU A 30 -9.55 3.10 -5.81
CA LEU A 30 -9.33 2.41 -4.54
C LEU A 30 -7.87 2.01 -4.36
N ALA A 31 -7.22 1.51 -5.41
CA ALA A 31 -5.81 1.13 -5.40
C ALA A 31 -4.88 2.33 -5.14
N GLU A 32 -5.11 3.45 -5.85
CA GLU A 32 -4.38 4.71 -5.62
C GLU A 32 -4.46 5.18 -4.16
N SER A 33 -5.62 4.96 -3.55
CA SER A 33 -5.92 5.34 -2.16
C SER A 33 -5.53 4.29 -1.12
N SER A 34 -4.87 3.21 -1.53
CA SER A 34 -4.48 2.08 -0.68
C SER A 34 -5.65 1.52 0.14
N ILE A 35 -6.80 1.35 -0.51
CA ILE A 35 -7.96 0.64 0.02
C ILE A 35 -8.08 -0.67 -0.74
N GLN A 36 -8.04 -1.80 -0.01
CA GLN A 36 -8.17 -3.12 -0.61
C GLN A 36 -9.60 -3.66 -0.37
N PRO A 37 -10.50 -3.54 -1.37
CA PRO A 37 -11.84 -4.11 -1.24
C PRO A 37 -11.77 -5.64 -1.28
N HIS A 38 -12.77 -6.30 -0.68
CA HIS A 38 -13.03 -7.72 -0.91
C HIS A 38 -13.54 -7.96 -2.33
N ASP A 39 -14.47 -7.12 -2.79
CA ASP A 39 -15.01 -7.18 -4.14
C ASP A 39 -15.48 -5.79 -4.60
N VAL A 40 -15.40 -5.55 -5.91
CA VAL A 40 -15.99 -4.40 -6.59
C VAL A 40 -16.72 -4.95 -7.81
N SER A 41 -18.00 -4.64 -7.97
CA SER A 41 -18.75 -5.11 -9.13
C SER A 41 -19.71 -4.04 -9.60
N ALA A 42 -19.86 -3.89 -10.91
CA ALA A 42 -20.89 -3.05 -11.48
C ALA A 42 -21.87 -3.87 -12.31
N ARG A 43 -23.14 -3.47 -12.29
CA ARG A 43 -24.18 -4.13 -13.10
C ARG A 43 -25.15 -3.12 -13.69
N ALA A 44 -25.54 -3.39 -14.93
CA ALA A 44 -26.70 -2.78 -15.56
C ALA A 44 -27.97 -3.56 -15.17
N LYS A 45 -29.04 -2.83 -14.87
CA LYS A 45 -30.35 -3.40 -14.53
C LYS A 45 -31.01 -3.95 -15.79
N SER A 46 -31.54 -5.17 -15.72
CA SER A 46 -32.35 -5.74 -16.80
C SER A 46 -33.60 -4.89 -17.06
N ILE A 47 -34.03 -4.77 -18.33
CA ILE A 47 -35.26 -4.08 -18.75
C ILE A 47 -36.48 -4.55 -17.94
N ALA A 48 -36.66 -5.86 -17.77
CA ALA A 48 -37.77 -6.43 -17.00
C ALA A 48 -37.80 -5.95 -15.53
N SER A 49 -36.63 -5.83 -14.90
CA SER A 49 -36.52 -5.32 -13.52
C SER A 49 -36.72 -3.82 -13.44
N PHE A 50 -36.34 -3.05 -14.47
CA PHE A 50 -36.62 -1.63 -14.58
C PHE A 50 -38.12 -1.38 -14.65
N GLN A 51 -38.81 -2.01 -15.61
CA GLN A 51 -40.25 -1.90 -15.80
C GLN A 51 -41.03 -2.30 -14.53
N ARG A 52 -40.58 -3.37 -13.84
CA ARG A 52 -41.19 -3.76 -12.55
C ARG A 52 -41.03 -2.66 -11.49
N LYS A 53 -39.85 -2.05 -11.39
CA LYS A 53 -39.59 -0.98 -10.41
C LYS A 53 -40.41 0.28 -10.74
N GLN A 54 -40.46 0.66 -12.01
CA GLN A 54 -41.26 1.77 -12.51
C GLN A 54 -42.75 1.60 -12.17
N ARG A 55 -43.34 0.45 -12.50
CA ARG A 55 -44.76 0.16 -12.20
C ARG A 55 -45.06 0.19 -10.69
N LEU A 56 -44.14 -0.31 -9.87
CA LEU A 56 -44.32 -0.38 -8.43
C LEU A 56 -44.24 1.00 -7.75
N LYS A 57 -43.38 1.89 -8.26
CA LYS A 57 -43.07 3.17 -7.62
C LYS A 57 -43.73 4.38 -8.28
N GLN A 58 -44.38 4.20 -9.43
CA GLN A 58 -45.14 5.23 -10.15
C GLN A 58 -44.33 6.52 -10.38
N TYR A 59 -43.10 6.37 -10.87
CA TYR A 59 -42.23 7.50 -11.21
C TYR A 59 -42.78 8.30 -12.40
N ASP A 60 -42.73 9.63 -12.29
CA ASP A 60 -43.15 10.58 -13.33
C ASP A 60 -42.09 10.75 -14.42
N ASP A 61 -40.81 10.69 -14.04
CA ASP A 61 -39.67 10.61 -14.95
C ASP A 61 -38.76 9.44 -14.54
N PRO A 62 -39.07 8.21 -15.00
CA PRO A 62 -38.33 7.01 -14.65
C PRO A 62 -36.85 7.04 -15.05
N MET A 63 -36.49 7.79 -16.09
CA MET A 63 -35.11 7.85 -16.59
C MET A 63 -34.22 8.69 -15.67
N ALA A 64 -34.76 9.77 -15.11
CA ALA A 64 -34.06 10.59 -14.14
C ALA A 64 -34.19 10.04 -12.70
N GLN A 65 -35.33 9.45 -12.33
CA GLN A 65 -35.64 9.08 -10.94
C GLN A 65 -35.16 7.68 -10.54
N ILE A 66 -34.93 6.76 -11.49
CA ILE A 66 -34.39 5.44 -11.19
C ILE A 66 -32.86 5.51 -11.23
N THR A 67 -32.26 5.66 -10.06
CA THR A 67 -30.81 5.86 -9.89
C THR A 67 -29.99 4.56 -9.94
N ASP A 68 -30.64 3.40 -9.97
CA ASP A 68 -30.00 2.07 -9.99
C ASP A 68 -30.11 1.35 -11.34
N ILE A 69 -30.12 2.12 -12.45
CA ILE A 69 -30.03 1.59 -13.83
C ILE A 69 -28.66 0.99 -14.04
N VAL A 70 -27.59 1.73 -13.74
CA VAL A 70 -26.28 1.17 -13.42
C VAL A 70 -26.06 1.32 -11.92
N ALA A 71 -25.64 0.24 -11.29
CA ALA A 71 -25.32 0.23 -9.87
C ALA A 71 -23.97 -0.44 -9.65
N LEU A 72 -23.15 0.18 -8.81
CA LEU A 72 -21.84 -0.32 -8.41
C LEU A 72 -21.91 -0.80 -6.96
N ARG A 73 -21.28 -1.92 -6.66
CA ARG A 73 -21.22 -2.53 -5.34
C ARG A 73 -19.77 -2.68 -4.92
N ILE A 74 -19.45 -2.14 -3.76
CA ILE A 74 -18.13 -2.25 -3.13
C ILE A 74 -18.32 -3.01 -1.83
N ILE A 75 -17.61 -4.13 -1.70
CA ILE A 75 -17.58 -4.94 -0.48
C ILE A 75 -16.23 -4.72 0.17
N THR A 76 -16.20 -4.22 1.40
CA THR A 76 -15.00 -4.00 2.21
C THR A 76 -14.89 -5.06 3.30
N TYR A 77 -13.69 -5.24 3.86
CA TYR A 77 -13.52 -6.16 4.98
C TYR A 77 -14.05 -5.56 6.29
N SER A 78 -13.81 -4.27 6.54
CA SER A 78 -14.16 -3.60 7.78
C SER A 78 -15.03 -2.35 7.57
N ASN A 79 -15.65 -1.89 8.66
CA ASN A 79 -16.39 -0.63 8.69
C ASN A 79 -15.46 0.58 8.46
N THR A 80 -14.22 0.52 8.94
CA THR A 80 -13.22 1.56 8.69
C THR A 80 -12.98 1.73 7.19
N ASP A 81 -12.76 0.63 6.46
CA ASP A 81 -12.60 0.71 5.01
C ASP A 81 -13.88 1.14 4.30
N ARG A 82 -15.06 0.71 4.77
CA ARG A 82 -16.35 1.16 4.22
C ARG A 82 -16.47 2.69 4.27
N ASP A 83 -16.12 3.29 5.40
CA ASP A 83 -16.21 4.73 5.60
C ASP A 83 -15.12 5.48 4.81
N ARG A 84 -13.92 4.88 4.64
CA ARG A 84 -12.86 5.39 3.74
C ARG A 84 -13.33 5.40 2.28
N VAL A 85 -13.99 4.33 1.82
CA VAL A 85 -14.56 4.27 0.47
C VAL A 85 -15.63 5.35 0.29
N ARG A 86 -16.53 5.52 1.26
CA ARG A 86 -17.57 6.58 1.23
C ARG A 86 -16.95 7.95 0.99
N GLU A 87 -15.93 8.31 1.77
CA GLU A 87 -15.28 9.61 1.65
C GLU A 87 -14.54 9.77 0.32
N LEU A 88 -13.88 8.70 -0.14
CA LEU A 88 -13.19 8.69 -1.43
C LEU A 88 -14.17 8.93 -2.59
N ILE A 89 -15.33 8.28 -2.57
CA ILE A 89 -16.38 8.49 -3.59
C ILE A 89 -16.89 9.93 -3.53
N ARG A 90 -17.20 10.46 -2.34
CA ARG A 90 -17.64 11.86 -2.15
C ARG A 90 -16.65 12.89 -2.66
N THR A 91 -15.36 12.56 -2.59
CA THR A 91 -14.28 13.44 -3.04
C THR A 91 -14.11 13.45 -4.56
N ARG A 92 -14.43 12.35 -5.24
CA ARG A 92 -14.13 12.17 -6.67
C ARG A 92 -15.35 12.36 -7.57
N PHE A 93 -16.53 12.06 -7.05
CA PHE A 93 -17.78 12.17 -7.78
C PHE A 93 -18.62 13.33 -7.27
N ALA A 94 -19.43 13.92 -8.16
CA ALA A 94 -20.54 14.75 -7.75
C ALA A 94 -21.62 13.86 -7.11
N VAL A 95 -21.94 14.11 -5.84
CA VAL A 95 -22.94 13.35 -5.07
C VAL A 95 -24.27 14.12 -5.07
N LEU A 96 -25.36 13.43 -5.41
CA LEU A 96 -26.69 14.03 -5.38
C LEU A 96 -27.10 14.41 -3.94
N PRO A 97 -27.66 15.61 -3.70
CA PRO A 97 -28.07 16.05 -2.37
C PRO A 97 -29.03 15.08 -1.69
N GLY A 98 -28.71 14.67 -0.46
CA GLY A 98 -29.55 13.76 0.34
C GLY A 98 -29.45 12.28 -0.04
N GLU A 99 -28.70 11.93 -1.09
CA GLU A 99 -28.54 10.55 -1.56
C GLU A 99 -27.23 9.90 -1.10
N ASP A 100 -26.70 10.32 0.06
CA ASP A 100 -25.62 9.65 0.81
C ASP A 100 -26.18 9.19 2.16
N ARG A 101 -26.75 7.98 2.18
CA ARG A 101 -27.57 7.49 3.31
C ARG A 101 -27.42 5.99 3.53
N ASN A 102 -27.94 5.52 4.66
CA ASN A 102 -28.06 4.10 4.96
C ASN A 102 -29.55 3.75 5.11
N PRO A 103 -30.20 3.17 4.10
CA PRO A 103 -31.63 2.87 4.14
C PRO A 103 -32.03 1.95 5.29
N GLY A 104 -31.09 1.21 5.86
CA GLY A 104 -31.34 0.35 7.00
C GLY A 104 -31.64 1.10 8.29
N ARG A 105 -31.16 2.34 8.41
CA ARG A 105 -31.46 3.23 9.54
C ARG A 105 -32.88 3.80 9.50
N GLU A 106 -33.52 3.74 8.33
CA GLU A 106 -34.90 4.19 8.12
C GLU A 106 -35.91 3.05 8.36
N LYS A 107 -35.44 1.81 8.52
CA LYS A 107 -36.30 0.65 8.76
C LYS A 107 -36.82 0.65 10.21
N PRO A 108 -38.07 0.20 10.45
CA PRO A 108 -38.57 0.01 11.81
C PRO A 108 -37.79 -1.08 12.55
N ASP A 109 -37.76 -1.02 13.88
CA ASP A 109 -36.90 -1.85 14.75
C ASP A 109 -37.00 -3.36 14.49
N HIS A 110 -38.18 -3.87 14.15
CA HIS A 110 -38.38 -5.30 13.85
C HIS A 110 -37.75 -5.75 12.52
N LEU A 111 -37.37 -4.81 11.64
CA LEU A 111 -36.64 -5.03 10.39
C LEU A 111 -35.20 -4.50 10.45
N ARG A 112 -34.68 -4.24 11.66
CA ARG A 112 -33.31 -3.77 11.87
C ARG A 112 -32.28 -4.76 11.31
N GLY A 113 -31.13 -4.20 10.94
CA GLY A 113 -29.92 -4.98 10.64
C GLY A 113 -29.43 -4.93 9.20
N TYR A 114 -30.23 -4.36 8.28
CA TYR A 114 -29.72 -3.98 6.98
C TYR A 114 -28.67 -2.88 7.15
N ASP A 115 -27.45 -3.12 6.67
CA ASP A 115 -26.36 -2.16 6.78
C ASP A 115 -25.66 -2.04 5.44
N CYS A 116 -26.04 -0.99 4.71
CA CYS A 116 -25.47 -0.68 3.41
C CYS A 116 -25.51 0.82 3.21
N LEU A 117 -24.36 1.42 2.97
CA LEU A 117 -24.29 2.81 2.54
C LEU A 117 -24.67 2.88 1.06
N HIS A 118 -25.58 3.79 0.74
CA HIS A 118 -26.08 4.09 -0.60
C HIS A 118 -25.66 5.51 -0.92
N ILE A 119 -24.87 5.67 -1.97
CA ILE A 119 -24.44 6.97 -2.50
C ILE A 119 -24.90 7.06 -3.94
N VAL A 120 -25.67 8.08 -4.32
CA VAL A 120 -25.97 8.33 -5.73
C VAL A 120 -25.06 9.42 -6.27
N VAL A 121 -24.32 9.09 -7.33
CA VAL A 121 -23.38 10.00 -8.02
C VAL A 121 -23.88 10.39 -9.40
N SER A 122 -23.59 11.60 -9.85
CA SER A 122 -24.09 12.16 -11.12
C SER A 122 -23.01 12.60 -12.10
N GLY A 123 -21.74 12.34 -11.81
CA GLY A 123 -20.61 12.70 -12.68
C GLY A 123 -19.34 12.96 -11.88
N GLU A 124 -18.39 13.66 -12.51
CA GLU A 124 -17.16 14.13 -11.85
C GLU A 124 -17.45 15.29 -10.89
N SER A 125 -16.69 15.38 -9.81
CA SER A 125 -16.76 16.54 -8.93
C SER A 125 -16.10 17.75 -9.58
N GLU A 126 -16.84 18.86 -9.73
CA GLU A 126 -16.31 20.14 -10.23
C GLU A 126 -15.16 20.70 -9.36
N GLU A 127 -15.06 20.27 -8.10
CA GLU A 127 -13.98 20.68 -7.19
C GLU A 127 -12.63 20.03 -7.50
N ARG A 128 -12.59 19.03 -8.40
CA ARG A 128 -11.35 18.40 -8.86
C ARG A 128 -11.30 18.37 -10.38
N ASP A 129 -10.35 19.09 -10.97
CA ASP A 129 -9.87 18.84 -12.33
C ASP A 129 -9.37 17.39 -12.41
N SER A 130 -10.21 16.47 -12.89
CA SER A 130 -9.78 15.10 -13.08
C SER A 130 -10.39 14.55 -14.36
N ASP A 131 -9.60 14.49 -15.42
CA ASP A 131 -9.93 13.93 -16.74
C ASP A 131 -9.91 12.39 -16.69
N TRP A 132 -10.61 11.78 -15.73
CA TRP A 132 -10.64 10.33 -15.59
C TRP A 132 -11.77 9.70 -16.39
N MET A 133 -12.86 10.45 -16.57
CA MET A 133 -13.94 10.07 -17.45
C MET A 133 -13.51 10.32 -18.89
N VAL A 134 -13.42 9.25 -19.66
CA VAL A 134 -13.02 9.33 -21.07
C VAL A 134 -14.08 10.09 -21.85
N SER A 135 -13.71 11.20 -22.47
CA SER A 135 -14.63 11.95 -23.34
C SER A 135 -15.11 11.07 -24.49
N GLY A 136 -16.43 11.02 -24.69
CA GLY A 136 -17.11 10.12 -25.62
C GLY A 136 -17.25 8.67 -25.13
N GLY A 137 -16.86 8.37 -23.89
CA GLY A 137 -17.01 7.05 -23.27
C GLY A 137 -18.46 6.71 -22.90
N ASP A 138 -18.74 5.42 -22.68
CA ASP A 138 -20.10 4.96 -22.35
C ASP A 138 -20.52 5.44 -20.94
N LEU A 139 -19.60 5.66 -20.01
CA LEU A 139 -19.90 6.21 -18.67
C LEU A 139 -20.24 7.71 -18.68
N GLU A 140 -19.58 8.52 -19.51
CA GLU A 140 -19.97 9.93 -19.70
C GLU A 140 -21.36 10.02 -20.32
N ARG A 141 -21.60 9.20 -21.35
CA ARG A 141 -22.91 9.03 -21.95
C ARG A 141 -23.95 8.61 -20.92
N TYR A 142 -23.59 7.75 -19.95
CA TYR A 142 -24.46 7.36 -18.85
C TYR A 142 -24.90 8.55 -18.01
N PHE A 143 -23.96 9.35 -17.49
CA PHE A 143 -24.31 10.52 -16.67
C PHE A 143 -25.08 11.59 -17.45
N THR A 144 -24.87 11.69 -18.76
CA THR A 144 -25.64 12.60 -19.61
C THR A 144 -27.06 12.09 -19.85
N ALA A 145 -27.23 10.79 -20.05
CA ALA A 145 -28.52 10.17 -20.35
C ALA A 145 -29.37 9.89 -19.09
N PHE A 146 -28.72 9.72 -17.94
CA PHE A 146 -29.34 9.32 -16.68
C PHE A 146 -28.85 10.20 -15.52
N GLY A 147 -29.74 10.58 -14.62
CA GLY A 147 -29.44 11.51 -13.54
C GLY A 147 -28.58 10.96 -12.40
N GLY A 148 -28.27 9.66 -12.38
CA GLY A 148 -27.44 9.10 -11.31
C GLY A 148 -27.06 7.62 -11.45
N LEU A 149 -25.96 7.28 -10.79
CA LEU A 149 -25.42 5.93 -10.60
C LEU A 149 -25.41 5.62 -9.10
N GLU A 150 -26.06 4.54 -8.69
CA GLU A 150 -26.09 4.10 -7.29
C GLU A 150 -24.81 3.31 -6.93
N VAL A 151 -24.06 3.80 -5.94
CA VAL A 151 -22.90 3.12 -5.34
C VAL A 151 -23.32 2.55 -3.98
N GLN A 152 -23.30 1.24 -3.86
CA GLN A 152 -23.60 0.50 -2.63
C GLN A 152 -22.31 0.04 -1.96
N ILE A 153 -22.06 0.48 -0.73
CA ILE A 153 -20.86 0.11 0.03
C ILE A 153 -21.27 -0.70 1.26
N ARG A 154 -20.73 -1.92 1.41
CA ARG A 154 -21.03 -2.85 2.50
C ARG A 154 -19.76 -3.50 3.02
N THR A 155 -19.78 -4.00 4.26
CA THR A 155 -18.77 -4.97 4.70
C THR A 155 -19.09 -6.38 4.17
N VAL A 156 -18.13 -7.30 4.17
CA VAL A 156 -18.36 -8.72 3.86
C VAL A 156 -19.49 -9.30 4.73
N ALA A 157 -19.49 -8.98 6.02
CA ALA A 157 -20.51 -9.43 6.96
C ALA A 157 -21.88 -8.80 6.63
N GLY A 158 -21.91 -7.51 6.29
CA GLY A 158 -23.11 -6.81 5.79
C GLY A 158 -23.67 -7.39 4.50
N HIS A 159 -22.78 -7.76 3.56
CA HIS A 159 -23.17 -8.41 2.32
C HIS A 159 -23.81 -9.78 2.58
N ALA A 160 -23.16 -10.63 3.37
CA ALA A 160 -23.66 -11.98 3.69
C ALA A 160 -25.04 -11.94 4.36
N TRP A 161 -25.23 -11.05 5.35
CA TRP A 161 -26.53 -10.87 6.02
C TRP A 161 -27.60 -10.41 5.03
N ALA A 162 -27.30 -9.43 4.19
CA ALA A 162 -28.27 -8.84 3.27
C ALA A 162 -28.67 -9.79 2.13
N GLU A 163 -27.75 -10.58 1.59
CA GLU A 163 -28.09 -11.61 0.58
C GLU A 163 -28.97 -12.71 1.19
N PHE A 164 -28.68 -13.13 2.42
CA PHE A 164 -29.51 -14.12 3.12
C PHE A 164 -30.91 -13.58 3.43
N GLU A 165 -31.02 -12.35 3.95
CA GLU A 165 -32.31 -11.68 4.20
C GLU A 165 -33.13 -11.56 2.92
N HIS A 166 -32.50 -11.09 1.83
CA HIS A 166 -33.18 -10.90 0.56
C HIS A 166 -33.67 -12.23 -0.05
N ALA A 167 -32.87 -13.30 0.04
CA ALA A 167 -33.26 -14.62 -0.43
C ALA A 167 -34.46 -15.19 0.35
N ARG A 168 -34.53 -14.96 1.66
CA ARG A 168 -35.59 -15.52 2.52
C ARG A 168 -36.85 -14.68 2.59
N ARG A 169 -36.74 -13.36 2.77
CA ARG A 169 -37.90 -12.47 2.91
C ARG A 169 -38.51 -12.06 1.56
N TYR A 170 -37.71 -11.78 0.54
CA TYR A 170 -38.20 -11.19 -0.71
C TYR A 170 -38.35 -12.19 -1.86
N LYS A 171 -37.50 -13.23 -1.92
CA LYS A 171 -37.61 -14.29 -2.95
C LYS A 171 -38.36 -15.53 -2.47
N GLY A 172 -38.66 -15.65 -1.17
CA GLY A 172 -39.32 -16.82 -0.60
C GLY A 172 -40.84 -16.72 -0.61
N ALA A 173 -41.51 -17.44 -1.52
CA ALA A 173 -42.97 -17.66 -1.43
C ALA A 173 -43.41 -18.27 -0.07
N ALA A 174 -42.48 -18.97 0.58
CA ALA A 174 -42.65 -19.54 1.92
C ALA A 174 -42.82 -18.48 3.02
N TYR A 175 -42.13 -17.33 2.97
CA TYR A 175 -42.18 -16.35 4.06
C TYR A 175 -43.55 -15.68 4.21
N HIS A 176 -44.23 -15.43 3.09
CA HIS A 176 -45.56 -14.85 3.11
C HIS A 176 -46.68 -15.88 3.39
N SER A 177 -46.38 -17.18 3.31
CA SER A 177 -47.35 -18.26 3.52
C SER A 177 -47.29 -18.91 4.92
N ILE A 178 -46.34 -18.51 5.77
CA ILE A 178 -46.22 -18.96 7.16
C ILE A 178 -47.00 -18.08 8.14
N SER A 179 -47.16 -18.57 9.39
CA SER A 179 -47.91 -17.89 10.44
C SER A 179 -47.26 -16.55 10.84
N VAL A 180 -48.06 -15.65 11.44
CA VAL A 180 -47.57 -14.38 11.99
C VAL A 180 -46.49 -14.63 13.06
N GLN A 181 -46.70 -15.60 13.93
CA GLN A 181 -45.77 -15.96 15.01
C GLN A 181 -44.42 -16.46 14.47
N ASP A 182 -44.43 -17.23 13.39
CA ASP A 182 -43.20 -17.69 12.74
C ASP A 182 -42.45 -16.53 12.09
N ARG A 183 -43.17 -15.59 11.46
CA ARG A 183 -42.56 -14.37 10.89
C ARG A 183 -41.90 -13.51 11.98
N GLU A 184 -42.57 -13.28 13.10
CA GLU A 184 -41.99 -12.53 14.24
C GLU A 184 -40.76 -13.23 14.82
N THR A 185 -40.77 -14.57 14.86
CA THR A 185 -39.62 -15.36 15.30
C THR A 185 -38.45 -15.23 14.33
N ILE A 186 -38.72 -15.30 13.03
CA ILE A 186 -37.72 -15.07 11.98
C ILE A 186 -37.15 -13.65 12.05
N ASP A 187 -38.00 -12.64 12.29
CA ASP A 187 -37.56 -11.24 12.42
C ASP A 187 -36.62 -11.05 13.61
N ARG A 188 -36.89 -11.70 14.75
CA ARG A 188 -35.98 -11.73 15.90
C ARG A 188 -34.65 -12.42 15.56
N LEU A 189 -34.67 -13.53 14.82
CA LEU A 189 -33.46 -14.22 14.38
C LEU A 189 -32.62 -13.37 13.43
N PHE A 190 -33.25 -12.62 12.52
CA PHE A 190 -32.55 -11.64 11.67
C PHE A 190 -31.91 -10.52 12.48
N GLY A 191 -32.59 -10.04 13.53
CA GLY A 191 -32.05 -9.09 14.49
C GLY A 191 -30.80 -9.64 15.19
N ALA A 192 -30.87 -10.86 15.74
CA ALA A 192 -29.72 -11.50 16.38
C ALA A 192 -28.55 -11.75 15.42
N ALA A 193 -28.84 -12.16 14.18
CA ALA A 193 -27.83 -12.30 13.13
C ALA A 193 -27.17 -10.95 12.79
N SER A 194 -27.91 -9.84 12.86
CA SER A 194 -27.33 -8.51 12.69
C SER A 194 -26.44 -8.12 13.85
N ASP A 195 -26.78 -8.49 15.08
CA ASP A 195 -25.94 -8.19 16.24
C ASP A 195 -24.61 -8.95 16.15
N ALA A 196 -24.66 -10.23 15.79
CA ALA A 196 -23.47 -11.05 15.53
C ALA A 196 -22.60 -10.49 14.39
N ARG A 197 -23.23 -10.02 13.31
CA ARG A 197 -22.56 -9.33 12.21
C ARG A 197 -21.79 -8.10 12.70
N SER A 198 -22.44 -7.22 13.47
CA SER A 198 -21.81 -6.01 14.00
C SER A 198 -20.60 -6.35 14.88
N ALA A 199 -20.70 -7.37 15.74
CA ALA A 199 -19.58 -7.82 16.57
C ALA A 199 -18.40 -8.36 15.73
N LEU A 200 -18.68 -9.04 14.62
CA LEU A 200 -17.64 -9.49 13.68
C LEU A 200 -16.93 -8.30 13.03
N ASP A 201 -17.70 -7.30 12.55
CA ASP A 201 -17.13 -6.09 11.97
C ASP A 201 -16.23 -5.33 13.00
N GLU A 202 -16.64 -5.24 14.26
CA GLU A 202 -15.84 -4.66 15.35
C GLU A 202 -14.52 -5.42 15.60
N THR A 203 -14.57 -6.75 15.52
CA THR A 203 -13.38 -7.60 15.67
C THR A 203 -12.38 -7.37 14.55
N PHE A 204 -12.84 -7.24 13.30
CA PHE A 204 -11.97 -6.90 12.18
C PHE A 204 -11.30 -5.53 12.35
N VAL A 205 -12.05 -4.52 12.79
CA VAL A 205 -11.48 -3.19 13.10
C VAL A 205 -10.43 -3.27 14.21
N ALA A 206 -10.64 -4.09 15.25
CA ALA A 206 -9.67 -4.27 16.32
C ALA A 206 -8.37 -4.92 15.82
N ILE A 207 -8.46 -5.94 14.98
CA ILE A 207 -7.29 -6.59 14.36
C ILE A 207 -6.52 -5.58 13.49
N ASP A 208 -7.21 -4.84 12.63
CA ASP A 208 -6.61 -3.80 11.78
C ASP A 208 -5.88 -2.74 12.61
N ARG A 209 -6.46 -2.33 13.75
CA ARG A 209 -5.83 -1.36 14.66
C ARG A 209 -4.54 -1.90 15.28
N ILE A 210 -4.51 -3.17 15.69
CA ILE A 210 -3.30 -3.80 16.24
C ILE A 210 -2.23 -3.89 15.16
N LEU A 211 -2.61 -4.32 13.95
CA LEU A 211 -1.70 -4.37 12.82
C LEU A 211 -1.17 -2.99 12.47
N ALA A 212 -1.99 -1.93 12.53
CA ALA A 212 -1.59 -0.56 12.26
C ALA A 212 -0.58 0.00 13.27
N ARG A 213 -0.65 -0.46 14.52
CA ARG A 213 0.18 0.02 15.64
C ARG A 213 0.71 -1.17 16.44
N PRO A 214 1.62 -1.97 15.87
CA PRO A 214 2.18 -3.10 16.59
C PRO A 214 3.01 -2.57 17.76
N THR A 215 2.95 -3.26 18.90
CA THR A 215 3.90 -3.03 20.00
C THR A 215 5.28 -3.44 19.52
N ILE A 216 6.23 -2.50 19.48
CA ILE A 216 7.62 -2.79 19.10
C ILE A 216 8.38 -3.09 20.40
N ASP A 217 8.74 -4.35 20.62
CA ASP A 217 9.73 -4.73 21.63
C ASP A 217 11.11 -4.33 21.11
N ILE A 218 11.53 -3.11 21.43
CA ILE A 218 12.91 -2.70 21.21
C ILE A 218 13.72 -3.15 22.43
N GLU A 219 14.34 -4.31 22.38
CA GLU A 219 15.48 -4.61 23.25
C GLU A 219 16.63 -3.67 22.85
N VAL A 220 16.67 -2.48 23.47
CA VAL A 220 17.76 -1.51 23.32
C VAL A 220 18.98 -2.06 24.06
N SER A 221 19.68 -3.02 23.47
CA SER A 221 21.09 -3.23 23.79
C SER A 221 21.85 -2.01 23.27
N ARG A 222 22.75 -1.44 24.08
CA ARG A 222 23.56 -0.26 23.77
C ARG A 222 24.44 -0.51 22.52
N VAL A 223 23.89 -0.28 21.34
CA VAL A 223 24.63 -0.23 20.07
C VAL A 223 24.99 1.24 19.83
N GLU A 224 26.26 1.54 19.55
CA GLU A 224 26.68 2.89 19.20
C GLU A 224 26.05 3.28 17.85
N GLU A 225 25.39 4.44 17.80
CA GLU A 225 24.81 4.98 16.57
C GLU A 225 25.90 5.19 15.50
N ARG A 226 25.54 4.89 14.24
CA ARG A 226 26.37 5.09 13.05
C ARG A 226 27.21 6.37 13.18
N PRO A 227 28.55 6.32 13.00
CA PRO A 227 29.27 7.55 12.72
C PRO A 227 28.74 8.12 11.39
N VAL A 228 28.09 9.29 11.46
CA VAL A 228 27.74 10.06 10.26
C VAL A 228 29.05 10.42 9.57
N ARG A 229 29.33 9.80 8.43
CA ARG A 229 30.49 10.12 7.61
C ARG A 229 29.98 10.75 6.33
N ASP A 230 30.49 11.94 6.02
CA ASP A 230 30.19 12.65 4.77
C ASP A 230 30.47 11.72 3.59
N SER A 231 29.40 11.28 2.92
CA SER A 231 29.50 10.70 1.59
C SER A 231 29.87 11.83 0.63
N ALA A 232 31.16 12.09 0.51
CA ALA A 232 31.69 12.98 -0.52
C ALA A 232 31.59 12.28 -1.88
N SER A 233 30.39 12.25 -2.47
CA SER A 233 30.25 11.97 -3.89
C SER A 233 30.95 13.10 -4.66
N SER A 234 31.98 12.75 -5.44
CA SER A 234 32.82 13.68 -6.21
C SER A 234 32.17 14.25 -7.48
N GLU A 235 30.85 14.10 -7.65
CA GLU A 235 30.12 14.69 -8.79
C GLU A 235 29.37 15.94 -8.33
N ALA A 236 29.32 16.95 -9.21
CA ALA A 236 28.53 18.15 -8.95
C ALA A 236 27.08 17.74 -8.65
N PRO A 237 26.42 18.33 -7.62
CA PRO A 237 25.09 17.93 -7.23
C PRO A 237 24.16 17.99 -8.43
N SER A 238 23.51 16.85 -8.71
CA SER A 238 22.57 16.75 -9.81
C SER A 238 21.35 17.63 -9.54
N ASP A 239 21.10 18.60 -10.44
CA ASP A 239 20.00 19.55 -10.31
C ASP A 239 18.65 18.81 -10.18
N LEU A 240 17.78 19.29 -9.28
CA LEU A 240 16.46 18.72 -9.03
C LEU A 240 15.39 19.43 -9.89
N ASP A 241 15.09 18.81 -11.03
CA ASP A 241 14.07 19.21 -12.00
C ASP A 241 13.16 18.04 -12.42
N ILE A 242 12.23 18.30 -13.34
CA ILE A 242 11.26 17.30 -13.80
C ILE A 242 11.95 16.14 -14.54
N GLU A 243 12.96 16.43 -15.36
CA GLU A 243 13.61 15.43 -16.22
C GLU A 243 14.53 14.51 -15.40
N SER A 244 15.34 15.09 -14.53
CA SER A 244 16.18 14.39 -13.56
C SER A 244 15.35 13.50 -12.62
N LEU A 245 14.22 14.00 -12.10
CA LEU A 245 13.32 13.20 -11.26
C LEU A 245 12.69 12.05 -12.06
N ALA A 246 12.19 12.29 -13.27
CA ALA A 246 11.62 11.24 -14.11
C ALA A 246 12.63 10.11 -14.39
N ARG A 247 13.89 10.47 -14.69
CA ARG A 247 14.99 9.52 -14.90
C ARG A 247 15.30 8.72 -13.63
N PHE A 248 15.38 9.39 -12.49
CA PHE A 248 15.57 8.74 -11.18
C PHE A 248 14.45 7.73 -10.89
N LEU A 249 13.19 8.14 -11.08
CA LEU A 249 12.02 7.29 -10.88
C LEU A 249 12.01 6.09 -11.81
N ALA A 250 12.33 6.28 -13.10
CA ALA A 250 12.39 5.20 -14.08
C ALA A 250 13.43 4.15 -13.72
N SER A 251 14.56 4.58 -13.16
CA SER A 251 15.61 3.67 -12.71
C SER A 251 15.27 3.00 -11.35
N ARG A 252 14.55 3.67 -10.45
CA ARG A 252 14.31 3.16 -9.07
C ARG A 252 13.12 2.21 -9.03
N PHE A 253 12.12 2.52 -9.84
CA PHE A 253 10.84 1.84 -9.91
C PHE A 253 10.63 1.32 -11.34
N SER A 254 11.60 0.53 -11.82
CA SER A 254 11.63 0.02 -13.20
C SER A 254 10.38 -0.77 -13.56
N ASP A 255 9.82 -1.48 -12.58
CA ASP A 255 8.71 -2.41 -12.76
C ASP A 255 7.34 -1.73 -12.61
N ASP A 256 7.31 -0.44 -12.25
CA ASP A 256 6.10 0.32 -11.98
C ASP A 256 5.73 1.25 -13.15
N ALA A 257 4.43 1.56 -13.26
CA ALA A 257 3.88 2.30 -14.39
C ALA A 257 4.35 3.76 -14.41
N GLU A 258 4.61 4.28 -15.61
CA GLU A 258 4.98 5.69 -15.80
C GLU A 258 3.85 6.63 -15.36
N GLY A 259 4.21 7.74 -14.71
CA GLY A 259 3.26 8.78 -14.33
C GLY A 259 3.02 9.77 -15.46
N SER A 260 1.90 10.50 -15.41
CA SER A 260 1.69 11.65 -16.30
C SER A 260 2.69 12.77 -15.98
N ALA A 261 2.88 13.73 -16.90
CA ALA A 261 3.72 14.91 -16.68
C ALA A 261 3.32 15.67 -15.39
N LYS A 262 2.01 15.92 -15.20
CA LYS A 262 1.46 16.47 -13.96
C LYS A 262 1.78 15.62 -12.72
N GLY A 263 1.83 14.29 -12.88
CA GLY A 263 2.23 13.38 -11.82
C GLY A 263 3.70 13.58 -11.42
N VAL A 264 4.62 13.74 -12.37
CA VAL A 264 6.04 13.98 -12.07
C VAL A 264 6.23 15.36 -11.45
N GLU A 265 5.51 16.39 -11.92
CA GLU A 265 5.47 17.71 -11.28
C GLU A 265 5.02 17.64 -9.82
N PHE A 266 3.98 16.84 -9.55
CA PHE A 266 3.55 16.56 -8.18
C PHE A 266 4.63 15.82 -7.37
N GLY A 267 5.30 14.83 -7.95
CA GLY A 267 6.44 14.17 -7.31
C GLY A 267 7.54 15.15 -6.90
N LEU A 268 7.83 16.13 -7.76
CA LEU A 268 8.81 17.18 -7.50
C LEU A 268 8.37 18.12 -6.36
N GLU A 269 7.08 18.47 -6.30
CA GLU A 269 6.49 19.19 -5.17
C GLU A 269 6.70 18.44 -3.84
N LEU A 270 6.48 17.12 -3.82
CA LEU A 270 6.66 16.27 -2.64
C LEU A 270 8.11 16.23 -2.15
N VAL A 271 9.07 16.07 -3.07
CA VAL A 271 10.51 16.04 -2.74
C VAL A 271 10.95 17.38 -2.16
N ARG A 272 10.51 18.50 -2.76
CA ARG A 272 10.81 19.85 -2.27
C ARG A 272 10.15 20.15 -0.93
N ALA A 273 8.93 19.65 -0.69
CA ALA A 273 8.27 19.76 0.61
C ALA A 273 9.07 19.08 1.74
N CYS A 274 9.80 18.01 1.40
CA CYS A 274 10.76 17.34 2.31
C CYS A 274 12.09 18.09 2.46
N ARG A 275 12.23 19.28 1.85
CA ARG A 275 13.44 20.12 1.84
C ARG A 275 14.64 19.46 1.16
N LEU A 276 14.40 18.50 0.27
CA LEU A 276 15.42 17.88 -0.57
C LEU A 276 15.64 18.74 -1.82
N GLN A 277 16.89 19.07 -2.12
CA GLN A 277 17.29 20.04 -3.15
C GLN A 277 18.04 19.41 -4.34
N SER A 278 18.48 18.16 -4.25
CA SER A 278 19.16 17.44 -5.33
C SER A 278 18.68 15.98 -5.43
N ILE A 279 18.93 15.33 -6.58
CA ILE A 279 18.66 13.89 -6.72
C ILE A 279 19.57 13.08 -5.79
N ASP A 280 20.80 13.53 -5.54
CA ASP A 280 21.72 12.86 -4.62
C ASP A 280 21.20 12.83 -3.17
N GLN A 281 20.62 13.95 -2.70
CA GLN A 281 19.98 14.02 -1.39
C GLN A 281 18.76 13.09 -1.32
N LEU A 282 17.95 13.03 -2.38
CA LEU A 282 16.81 12.13 -2.46
C LEU A 282 17.25 10.67 -2.44
N GLU A 283 18.27 10.31 -3.22
CA GLU A 283 18.79 8.95 -3.28
C GLU A 283 19.34 8.51 -1.93
N ALA A 284 20.15 9.35 -1.28
CA ALA A 284 20.68 9.10 0.06
C ALA A 284 19.57 8.92 1.11
N THR A 285 18.50 9.73 1.03
CA THR A 285 17.35 9.63 1.93
C THR A 285 16.63 8.29 1.78
N LEU A 286 16.43 7.86 0.53
CA LEU A 286 15.69 6.63 0.22
C LEU A 286 16.56 5.36 0.30
N GLU A 287 17.86 5.49 0.54
CA GLU A 287 18.79 4.38 0.69
C GLU A 287 18.51 3.55 1.95
N ASP A 288 18.04 4.21 3.02
CA ASP A 288 17.69 3.56 4.29
C ASP A 288 16.29 2.92 4.26
N VAL A 289 15.59 2.94 3.12
CA VAL A 289 14.23 2.40 2.96
C VAL A 289 14.27 1.05 2.24
N ASP A 290 13.69 0.01 2.85
CA ASP A 290 13.46 -1.29 2.20
C ASP A 290 12.32 -1.17 1.18
N SER A 291 12.67 -0.88 -0.08
CA SER A 291 11.72 -0.67 -1.18
C SER A 291 10.77 -1.85 -1.40
N ASP A 292 11.32 -3.07 -1.32
CA ASP A 292 10.60 -4.33 -1.52
C ASP A 292 9.57 -4.54 -0.40
N GLN A 293 9.97 -4.25 0.85
CA GLN A 293 9.06 -4.33 1.98
C GLN A 293 7.97 -3.28 1.92
N VAL A 294 8.30 -2.03 1.54
CA VAL A 294 7.30 -0.98 1.31
C VAL A 294 6.33 -1.42 0.21
N ARG A 295 6.82 -2.02 -0.89
CA ARG A 295 6.00 -2.57 -1.97
C ARG A 295 5.05 -3.64 -1.47
N ALA A 296 5.56 -4.63 -0.76
CA ALA A 296 4.76 -5.74 -0.24
C ALA A 296 3.67 -5.28 0.74
N LEU A 297 3.99 -4.32 1.61
CA LEU A 297 3.02 -3.77 2.57
C LEU A 297 1.96 -2.90 1.90
N MET A 298 2.26 -2.29 0.76
CA MET A 298 1.35 -1.42 0.01
C MET A 298 0.60 -2.11 -1.11
N ASP A 299 0.96 -3.35 -1.46
CA ASP A 299 0.38 -4.08 -2.57
C ASP A 299 -1.15 -4.16 -2.43
N SER A 300 -1.81 -3.93 -3.56
CA SER A 300 -3.26 -3.95 -3.73
C SER A 300 -3.69 -4.83 -4.91
N GLY A 301 -2.75 -5.50 -5.58
CA GLY A 301 -2.98 -6.28 -6.79
C GLY A 301 -3.17 -5.44 -8.07
N VAL A 302 -3.19 -4.12 -7.95
CA VAL A 302 -3.27 -3.18 -9.07
C VAL A 302 -1.95 -2.41 -9.20
N PRO A 303 -1.36 -2.30 -10.41
CA PRO A 303 -0.16 -1.51 -10.62
C PRO A 303 -0.37 -0.04 -10.22
N VAL A 304 0.63 0.53 -9.55
CA VAL A 304 0.66 1.95 -9.17
C VAL A 304 1.72 2.70 -9.98
N THR A 305 1.65 4.03 -10.00
CA THR A 305 2.64 4.86 -10.71
C THR A 305 3.95 4.96 -9.94
N ARG A 306 5.06 5.23 -10.64
CA ARG A 306 6.37 5.50 -10.03
C ARG A 306 6.34 6.66 -9.02
N VAL A 307 5.52 7.68 -9.27
CA VAL A 307 5.32 8.81 -8.34
C VAL A 307 4.61 8.35 -7.07
N ARG A 308 3.63 7.45 -7.20
CA ARG A 308 2.95 6.85 -6.04
C ARG A 308 3.92 6.02 -5.19
N ARG A 309 4.86 5.29 -5.82
CA ARG A 309 5.94 4.56 -5.12
C ARG A 309 6.88 5.49 -4.36
N LEU A 310 7.29 6.60 -4.99
CA LEU A 310 8.08 7.64 -4.33
C LEU A 310 7.37 8.19 -3.08
N ASP A 311 6.08 8.50 -3.20
CA ASP A 311 5.26 8.98 -2.08
C ASP A 311 5.23 7.96 -0.92
N ASP A 312 5.13 6.65 -1.20
CA ASP A 312 5.20 5.60 -0.17
C ASP A 312 6.56 5.50 0.51
N GLU A 313 7.66 5.61 -0.22
CA GLU A 313 8.99 5.50 0.38
C GLU A 313 9.38 6.74 1.18
N LEU A 314 9.01 7.93 0.71
CA LEU A 314 9.16 9.16 1.51
C LEU A 314 8.32 9.08 2.78
N LEU A 315 7.08 8.55 2.70
CA LEU A 315 6.25 8.30 3.87
C LEU A 315 6.87 7.26 4.81
N ALA A 316 7.48 6.18 4.28
CA ALA A 316 8.19 5.18 5.07
C ALA A 316 9.38 5.79 5.83
N HIS A 317 10.13 6.67 5.16
CA HIS A 317 11.30 7.33 5.71
C HIS A 317 10.93 8.40 6.75
N PHE A 318 10.15 9.40 6.38
CA PHE A 318 9.85 10.56 7.22
C PHE A 318 8.66 10.35 8.18
N GLY A 319 7.83 9.34 7.93
CA GLY A 319 6.71 8.98 8.81
C GLY A 319 5.73 10.13 9.03
N GLN A 320 5.45 10.47 10.30
CA GLN A 320 4.48 11.51 10.64
C GLN A 320 4.89 12.90 10.14
N GLU A 321 6.19 13.19 10.08
CA GLU A 321 6.70 14.47 9.58
C GLU A 321 6.34 14.66 8.10
N TYR A 322 6.40 13.58 7.31
CA TYR A 322 5.97 13.61 5.90
C TYR A 322 4.51 14.02 5.74
N ILE A 323 3.65 13.53 6.64
CA ILE A 323 2.22 13.84 6.63
C ILE A 323 2.03 15.33 6.87
N GLU A 324 2.70 15.90 7.87
CA GLU A 324 2.61 17.32 8.18
C GLU A 324 3.18 18.22 7.07
N LEU A 325 4.29 17.82 6.45
CA LEU A 325 4.93 18.56 5.36
C LEU A 325 4.10 18.54 4.07
N THR A 326 3.39 17.45 3.80
CA THR A 326 2.71 17.23 2.51
C THR A 326 1.20 17.19 2.60
N LYS A 327 0.57 17.42 3.76
CA LYS A 327 -0.90 17.39 3.92
C LYS A 327 -1.66 18.35 3.00
N SER A 328 -1.02 19.46 2.65
CA SER A 328 -1.57 20.50 1.76
C SER A 328 -1.05 20.40 0.32
N ALA A 329 -0.22 19.39 0.01
CA ALA A 329 0.34 19.23 -1.32
C ALA A 329 -0.74 18.75 -2.31
N GLY A 330 -0.73 19.35 -3.51
CA GLY A 330 -1.79 19.16 -4.51
C GLY A 330 -3.20 19.57 -4.03
N ASN A 331 -4.24 19.12 -4.73
CA ASN A 331 -5.63 19.55 -4.49
C ASN A 331 -6.41 18.68 -3.47
N GLY A 332 -5.70 18.03 -2.55
CA GLY A 332 -6.27 16.97 -1.71
C GLY A 332 -6.75 17.43 -0.34
N ARG A 333 -8.03 17.85 -0.18
CA ARG A 333 -8.64 18.12 1.14
C ARG A 333 -8.53 16.95 2.16
N HIS A 334 -8.25 15.73 1.67
CA HIS A 334 -8.16 14.50 2.46
C HIS A 334 -6.78 13.82 2.39
N ARG A 335 -5.74 14.49 1.86
CA ARG A 335 -4.41 13.88 1.70
C ARG A 335 -3.80 13.45 3.02
N ALA A 336 -3.92 14.27 4.07
CA ALA A 336 -3.45 13.93 5.42
C ALA A 336 -4.01 12.57 5.88
N LEU A 337 -5.33 12.41 5.78
CA LEU A 337 -6.02 11.18 6.16
C LEU A 337 -5.55 9.98 5.32
N GLN A 338 -5.42 10.16 4.00
CA GLN A 338 -4.89 9.11 3.12
C GLN A 338 -3.47 8.69 3.51
N LEU A 339 -2.61 9.66 3.85
CA LEU A 339 -1.24 9.41 4.30
C LEU A 339 -1.21 8.72 5.66
N GLU A 340 -2.09 9.06 6.60
CA GLU A 340 -2.18 8.37 7.89
C GLU A 340 -2.51 6.89 7.72
N TRP A 341 -3.48 6.55 6.87
CA TRP A 341 -3.83 5.17 6.58
C TRP A 341 -2.69 4.40 5.94
N ARG A 342 -1.99 5.03 5.00
CA ARG A 342 -0.80 4.45 4.39
C ARG A 342 0.29 4.25 5.42
N TYR A 343 0.51 5.24 6.28
CA TYR A 343 1.53 5.15 7.30
C TYR A 343 1.23 4.05 8.30
N ASP A 344 -0.02 3.81 8.67
CA ASP A 344 -0.41 2.67 9.52
C ASP A 344 -0.04 1.30 8.89
N ARG A 345 -0.01 1.19 7.55
CA ARG A 345 0.52 -0.01 6.87
C ARG A 345 2.04 -0.14 6.96
N LEU A 346 2.78 0.96 7.15
CA LEU A 346 4.25 1.00 7.17
C LEU A 346 4.86 1.11 8.57
N ARG A 347 4.20 1.81 9.49
CA ARG A 347 4.70 2.20 10.81
C ARG A 347 5.11 0.96 11.60
N GLY A 348 6.36 0.95 12.06
CA GLY A 348 6.94 -0.18 12.80
C GLY A 348 7.14 -1.45 11.97
N LYS A 349 6.90 -1.41 10.65
CA LYS A 349 7.04 -2.55 9.75
C LYS A 349 8.10 -2.33 8.68
N THR A 350 8.23 -1.11 8.18
CA THR A 350 9.26 -0.72 7.20
C THR A 350 10.56 -0.27 7.84
N ARG A 351 10.47 0.19 9.10
CA ARG A 351 11.61 0.46 9.93
C ARG A 351 11.96 -0.83 10.66
N TYR A 352 12.99 -1.49 10.14
CA TYR A 352 13.85 -2.44 10.86
C TYR A 352 13.45 -3.92 10.87
N ARG A 353 13.95 -4.65 9.86
CA ARG A 353 14.75 -5.85 10.14
C ARG A 353 16.21 -5.45 10.05
N THR A 354 16.70 -4.82 11.09
CA THR A 354 18.02 -4.22 11.10
C THR A 354 19.11 -5.25 11.21
N TYR A 355 20.13 -5.04 10.39
CA TYR A 355 21.32 -5.83 10.45
C TYR A 355 22.26 -5.22 11.48
N LEU A 356 22.74 -6.06 12.38
CA LEU A 356 23.78 -5.75 13.35
C LEU A 356 25.03 -6.49 12.93
N LEU A 357 26.14 -5.77 12.87
CA LEU A 357 27.46 -6.30 12.66
C LEU A 357 28.16 -6.33 14.02
N SER A 358 28.57 -7.52 14.45
CA SER A 358 29.22 -7.75 15.74
C SER A 358 30.43 -8.65 15.58
N SER A 359 31.38 -8.53 16.51
CA SER A 359 32.52 -9.44 16.65
C SER A 359 32.28 -10.40 17.82
N ARG A 360 32.86 -11.60 17.76
CA ARG A 360 32.84 -12.55 18.89
C ARG A 360 33.88 -12.20 19.96
N ALA A 361 34.87 -11.35 19.66
CA ALA A 361 35.89 -10.95 20.62
C ALA A 361 35.33 -9.95 21.66
N PRO A 362 35.49 -10.20 22.97
CA PRO A 362 35.00 -9.32 24.03
C PRO A 362 35.60 -7.89 24.01
N SER A 363 36.73 -7.71 23.32
CA SER A 363 37.48 -6.46 23.21
C SER A 363 37.22 -5.69 21.92
N ALA A 364 36.32 -6.16 21.05
CA ALA A 364 36.06 -5.49 19.79
C ALA A 364 35.22 -4.23 20.02
N THR A 365 35.79 -3.08 19.67
CA THR A 365 35.21 -1.74 19.72
C THR A 365 34.14 -1.48 18.64
N PHE A 366 33.60 -2.52 17.99
CA PHE A 366 32.70 -2.35 16.85
C PHE A 366 31.50 -3.30 16.93
N ASN A 367 30.45 -2.84 17.62
CA ASN A 367 29.08 -3.26 17.36
C ASN A 367 28.44 -2.11 16.59
N ALA A 368 28.14 -2.32 15.31
CA ALA A 368 27.55 -1.28 14.49
C ALA A 368 26.26 -1.73 13.82
N GLY A 369 25.46 -0.71 13.53
CA GLY A 369 24.11 -0.82 13.04
C GLY A 369 23.25 0.19 13.80
N PRO A 370 21.93 0.20 13.56
CA PRO A 370 21.20 -0.60 12.58
C PRO A 370 21.56 -0.31 11.10
N TYR A 371 21.68 -1.35 10.26
CA TYR A 371 21.81 -1.21 8.80
C TYR A 371 20.62 -1.81 8.03
N THR A 372 20.38 -1.32 6.80
CA THR A 372 19.63 -2.07 5.77
C THR A 372 20.43 -3.27 5.28
N ALA A 373 19.82 -4.19 4.51
CA ALA A 373 20.53 -5.35 3.98
C ALA A 373 21.73 -4.95 3.09
N VAL A 374 21.51 -3.98 2.20
CA VAL A 374 22.57 -3.45 1.31
C VAL A 374 23.58 -2.61 2.10
N GLY A 375 23.13 -1.85 3.11
CA GLY A 375 24.03 -1.12 4.01
C GLY A 375 24.98 -2.05 4.77
N ALA A 376 24.44 -3.15 5.31
CA ALA A 376 25.24 -4.20 5.96
C ALA A 376 26.22 -4.84 4.99
N LEU A 377 25.79 -5.14 3.76
CA LEU A 377 26.67 -5.66 2.72
C LEU A 377 27.85 -4.72 2.45
N ARG A 378 27.62 -3.41 2.30
CA ARG A 378 28.72 -2.45 2.09
C ARG A 378 29.68 -2.39 3.25
N GLU A 379 29.19 -2.49 4.48
CA GLU A 379 30.06 -2.55 5.66
C GLU A 379 30.87 -3.85 5.73
N VAL A 380 30.25 -5.00 5.40
CA VAL A 380 30.96 -6.28 5.26
C VAL A 380 32.07 -6.16 4.20
N VAL A 381 31.75 -5.58 3.02
CA VAL A 381 32.71 -5.32 1.94
C VAL A 381 33.84 -4.42 2.43
N ARG A 382 33.53 -3.31 3.11
CA ARG A 382 34.54 -2.38 3.64
C ARG A 382 35.49 -3.06 4.61
N MET A 383 34.96 -3.85 5.54
CA MET A 383 35.76 -4.56 6.55
C MET A 383 36.67 -5.61 5.93
N ILE A 384 36.14 -6.45 5.05
CA ILE A 384 36.93 -7.50 4.39
C ILE A 384 37.98 -6.85 3.48
N ALA A 385 37.63 -5.82 2.71
CA ALA A 385 38.57 -5.13 1.83
C ALA A 385 39.69 -4.40 2.60
N GLY A 386 39.38 -3.85 3.78
CA GLY A 386 40.36 -3.20 4.65
C GLY A 386 41.41 -4.17 5.21
N ASP A 387 40.98 -5.38 5.57
CA ASP A 387 41.84 -6.42 6.13
C ASP A 387 42.56 -7.26 5.05
N ARG A 388 41.81 -7.76 4.07
CA ARG A 388 42.27 -8.73 3.06
C ARG A 388 42.61 -8.10 1.70
N GLY A 389 42.35 -6.81 1.52
CA GLY A 389 42.58 -6.09 0.26
C GLY A 389 41.34 -6.05 -0.65
N ARG A 390 41.30 -5.05 -1.55
CA ARG A 390 40.13 -4.75 -2.39
C ARG A 390 39.76 -5.87 -3.36
N GLU A 391 40.73 -6.65 -3.82
CA GLU A 391 40.48 -7.79 -4.73
C GLU A 391 39.72 -8.94 -4.04
N ALA A 392 39.81 -9.04 -2.71
CA ALA A 392 39.21 -10.15 -1.96
C ALA A 392 37.67 -10.11 -1.94
N VAL A 393 37.08 -8.92 -2.20
CA VAL A 393 35.63 -8.71 -2.18
C VAL A 393 35.01 -8.69 -3.58
N VAL A 394 35.83 -8.74 -4.63
CA VAL A 394 35.35 -8.71 -6.01
C VAL A 394 34.40 -9.87 -6.25
N THR A 395 33.26 -9.53 -6.85
CA THR A 395 32.21 -10.48 -7.20
C THR A 395 31.63 -10.02 -8.52
N ASP A 396 31.76 -10.85 -9.55
CA ASP A 396 31.41 -10.50 -10.92
C ASP A 396 30.00 -9.88 -11.03
N GLY A 397 29.94 -8.72 -11.67
CA GLY A 397 28.70 -7.95 -11.87
C GLY A 397 28.07 -7.31 -10.62
N LEU A 398 28.66 -7.48 -9.42
CA LEU A 398 28.07 -7.00 -8.15
C LEU A 398 29.01 -6.15 -7.31
N ILE A 399 30.31 -6.48 -7.27
CA ILE A 399 31.34 -5.76 -6.51
C ILE A 399 32.60 -5.70 -7.36
N ASP A 400 33.13 -4.51 -7.60
CA ASP A 400 34.33 -4.30 -8.41
C ASP A 400 35.27 -3.24 -7.80
N VAL A 401 36.56 -3.32 -8.11
CA VAL A 401 37.58 -2.33 -7.72
C VAL A 401 37.65 -1.13 -8.67
N SER A 402 36.83 -1.14 -9.72
CA SER A 402 36.60 -0.05 -10.67
C SER A 402 35.11 0.31 -10.70
N SER A 403 34.78 1.48 -11.26
CA SER A 403 33.38 1.90 -11.42
C SER A 403 32.64 1.18 -12.56
N ASP A 404 33.21 0.11 -13.14
CA ASP A 404 32.73 -0.55 -14.36
C ASP A 404 31.67 -1.65 -14.11
N LEU A 405 30.83 -1.46 -13.09
CA LEU A 405 29.71 -2.36 -12.84
C LEU A 405 28.62 -2.22 -13.91
N PRO A 406 27.86 -3.28 -14.21
CA PRO A 406 26.83 -3.25 -15.23
C PRO A 406 25.88 -2.04 -15.10
N PRO A 407 25.49 -1.40 -16.21
CA PRO A 407 24.56 -0.27 -16.18
C PRO A 407 23.27 -0.64 -15.45
N GLY A 408 22.83 0.20 -14.52
CA GLY A 408 21.61 0.00 -13.73
C GLY A 408 21.81 -0.63 -12.34
N THR A 409 23.01 -1.10 -12.00
CA THR A 409 23.36 -1.59 -10.64
C THR A 409 23.34 -0.52 -9.55
N ARG A 410 23.37 0.76 -9.97
CA ARG A 410 23.45 1.92 -9.07
C ARG A 410 24.62 1.79 -8.10
N ALA A 411 25.75 1.35 -8.62
CA ALA A 411 26.92 1.06 -7.83
C ALA A 411 27.30 2.25 -6.92
N LYS A 412 27.53 1.96 -5.64
CA LYS A 412 27.97 2.94 -4.65
C LYS A 412 29.42 2.72 -4.30
N GLU A 413 30.15 3.83 -4.24
CA GLU A 413 31.54 3.85 -3.83
C GLU A 413 31.64 3.59 -2.32
N VAL A 414 32.45 2.60 -1.96
CA VAL A 414 32.80 2.24 -0.59
C VAL A 414 34.29 2.54 -0.41
N LEU A 415 34.58 3.59 0.36
CA LEU A 415 35.96 3.97 0.68
C LEU A 415 36.56 2.96 1.65
N VAL A 416 37.74 2.44 1.30
CA VAL A 416 38.53 1.54 2.12
C VAL A 416 39.72 2.30 2.67
N ASP A 417 39.82 2.40 4.00
CA ASP A 417 40.80 3.24 4.70
C ASP A 417 42.23 3.00 4.18
N GLY A 418 42.81 4.02 3.54
CA GLY A 418 44.16 4.00 2.99
C GLY A 418 44.39 3.09 1.77
N ARG A 419 43.34 2.47 1.20
CA ARG A 419 43.46 1.48 0.11
C ARG A 419 42.68 1.82 -1.16
N GLY A 420 41.96 2.93 -1.20
CA GLY A 420 41.15 3.36 -2.35
C GLY A 420 39.69 2.93 -2.21
N ALA A 421 38.96 2.86 -3.32
CA ALA A 421 37.54 2.54 -3.33
C ALA A 421 37.22 1.16 -3.89
N VAL A 422 36.07 0.64 -3.50
CA VAL A 422 35.37 -0.52 -4.07
C VAL A 422 33.95 -0.09 -4.41
N TRP A 423 33.43 -0.48 -5.57
CA TRP A 423 32.07 -0.18 -5.99
C TRP A 423 31.17 -1.38 -5.72
N VAL A 424 30.02 -1.13 -5.07
CA VAL A 424 29.06 -2.18 -4.66
C VAL A 424 27.69 -1.88 -5.26
N ALA A 425 27.11 -2.84 -5.96
CA ALA A 425 25.74 -2.76 -6.47
C ALA A 425 24.75 -2.46 -5.33
N SER A 426 23.88 -1.46 -5.52
CA SER A 426 22.97 -0.99 -4.46
C SER A 426 21.51 -1.36 -4.67
N ASN A 427 21.14 -1.80 -5.88
CA ASN A 427 19.80 -2.26 -6.23
C ASN A 427 19.57 -3.75 -5.92
N LEU A 428 20.10 -4.24 -4.81
CA LEU A 428 19.99 -5.65 -4.43
C LEU A 428 18.83 -5.85 -3.48
N ASN A 429 17.98 -6.84 -3.79
CA ASN A 429 16.96 -7.29 -2.85
C ASN A 429 17.62 -7.90 -1.60
N ARG A 430 16.81 -8.09 -0.56
CA ARG A 430 17.27 -8.64 0.73
C ARG A 430 18.00 -9.97 0.57
N GLU A 431 17.40 -10.91 -0.16
CA GLU A 431 17.93 -12.27 -0.29
C GLU A 431 19.29 -12.30 -1.00
N SER A 432 19.44 -11.53 -2.08
CA SER A 432 20.70 -11.37 -2.79
C SER A 432 21.77 -10.73 -1.90
N SER A 433 21.40 -9.73 -1.10
CA SER A 433 22.33 -9.10 -0.14
C SER A 433 22.79 -10.09 0.94
N GLU A 434 21.86 -10.83 1.55
CA GLU A 434 22.15 -11.85 2.57
C GLU A 434 23.07 -12.95 2.02
N ARG A 435 22.79 -13.46 0.81
CA ARG A 435 23.63 -14.46 0.14
C ARG A 435 25.03 -13.95 -0.15
N LEU A 436 25.16 -12.71 -0.63
CA LEU A 436 26.46 -12.12 -0.95
C LEU A 436 27.30 -11.87 0.30
N MET A 437 26.70 -11.40 1.40
CA MET A 437 27.38 -11.29 2.70
C MET A 437 27.90 -12.66 3.19
N ALA A 438 27.07 -13.70 3.10
CA ALA A 438 27.44 -15.06 3.49
C ALA A 438 28.58 -15.62 2.63
N ASP A 439 28.56 -15.37 1.32
CA ASP A 439 29.61 -15.81 0.40
C ASP A 439 30.93 -15.07 0.64
N LEU A 440 30.90 -13.75 0.82
CA LEU A 440 32.07 -12.94 1.15
C LEU A 440 32.73 -13.39 2.46
N LEU A 441 31.94 -13.59 3.52
CA LEU A 441 32.47 -14.05 4.80
C LEU A 441 33.03 -15.47 4.72
N ARG A 442 32.42 -16.35 3.92
CA ARG A 442 32.94 -17.70 3.66
C ARG A 442 34.29 -17.67 2.95
N ARG A 443 34.45 -16.80 1.94
CA ARG A 443 35.73 -16.60 1.23
C ARG A 443 36.81 -15.98 2.12
N ALA A 444 36.43 -15.17 3.10
CA ALA A 444 37.33 -14.48 4.01
C ALA A 444 37.72 -15.30 5.26
N GLN A 445 37.18 -16.52 5.45
CA GLN A 445 37.41 -17.29 6.68
C GLN A 445 38.89 -17.59 6.94
N PRO A 446 39.35 -17.54 8.21
CA PRO A 446 38.59 -17.06 9.38
C PRO A 446 38.53 -15.53 9.42
N PHE A 447 37.32 -14.98 9.70
CA PHE A 447 37.09 -13.54 9.84
C PHE A 447 36.11 -13.26 10.98
N ASP A 448 36.51 -12.47 11.98
CA ASP A 448 35.70 -12.21 13.18
C ASP A 448 34.61 -11.15 12.92
N LEU A 449 33.61 -11.55 12.14
CA LEU A 449 32.41 -10.77 11.87
C LEU A 449 31.18 -11.68 11.83
N ARG A 450 30.17 -11.29 12.60
CA ARG A 450 28.85 -11.88 12.62
C ARG A 450 27.81 -10.85 12.20
N VAL A 451 26.98 -11.21 11.24
CA VAL A 451 25.87 -10.41 10.73
C VAL A 451 24.56 -11.02 11.23
N GLN A 452 23.81 -10.25 12.01
CA GLN A 452 22.55 -10.69 12.61
C GLN A 452 21.38 -9.81 12.18
N ARG A 453 20.19 -10.40 12.10
CA ARG A 453 18.94 -9.72 11.79
C ARG A 453 17.87 -10.16 12.78
N GLY A 454 17.65 -9.35 13.82
CA GLY A 454 16.98 -9.81 15.04
C GLY A 454 17.75 -11.00 15.64
N ASP A 455 17.05 -12.07 15.98
CA ASP A 455 17.67 -13.27 16.55
C ASP A 455 18.31 -14.21 15.51
N VAL A 456 18.17 -13.90 14.23
CA VAL A 456 18.67 -14.75 13.14
C VAL A 456 20.10 -14.34 12.77
N VAL A 457 21.04 -15.28 12.86
CA VAL A 457 22.38 -15.13 12.28
C VAL A 457 22.28 -15.36 10.78
N VAL A 458 22.61 -14.34 10.00
CA VAL A 458 22.50 -14.36 8.52
C VAL A 458 23.81 -14.79 7.88
N ALA A 459 24.94 -14.34 8.44
CA ALA A 459 26.26 -14.70 7.97
C ALA A 459 27.27 -14.63 9.14
N ASP A 460 28.23 -15.55 9.17
CA ASP A 460 29.22 -15.65 10.25
C ASP A 460 30.58 -16.08 9.69
N GLY A 461 31.57 -15.20 9.76
CA GLY A 461 32.93 -15.44 9.26
C GLY A 461 33.76 -16.39 10.13
N LEU A 462 33.21 -16.87 11.24
CA LEU A 462 33.77 -17.91 12.10
C LEU A 462 32.87 -19.15 12.15
N ASP A 463 31.94 -19.30 11.21
CA ASP A 463 31.17 -20.54 11.08
C ASP A 463 32.11 -21.74 10.83
N GLY A 464 31.99 -22.78 11.66
CA GLY A 464 32.90 -23.94 11.64
C GLY A 464 34.25 -23.77 12.37
N PHE A 465 34.53 -22.60 12.97
CA PHE A 465 35.74 -22.37 13.78
C PHE A 465 35.41 -22.30 15.29
N PRO A 466 36.29 -22.80 16.18
CA PRO A 466 36.09 -22.74 17.62
C PRO A 466 36.02 -21.28 18.11
N ALA A 467 35.32 -21.05 19.24
CA ALA A 467 35.22 -19.72 19.82
C ALA A 467 36.62 -19.19 20.19
N LEU A 468 37.00 -18.03 19.64
CA LEU A 468 38.24 -17.33 19.97
C LEU A 468 38.24 -17.03 21.48
N GLY A 469 38.95 -17.84 22.26
CA GLY A 469 39.01 -17.70 23.72
C GLY A 469 39.20 -18.99 24.52
N GLN A 470 39.07 -20.17 23.91
CA GLN A 470 39.24 -21.44 24.66
C GLN A 470 40.68 -22.00 24.63
N GLU A 471 41.53 -21.59 23.69
CA GLU A 471 42.90 -22.14 23.57
C GLU A 471 43.87 -21.63 24.66
N ARG A 472 43.51 -20.63 25.47
CA ARG A 472 44.36 -20.15 26.58
C ARG A 472 44.13 -20.83 27.93
N LEU A 473 43.14 -21.73 28.04
CA LEU A 473 42.91 -22.49 29.28
C LEU A 473 43.57 -23.87 29.24
N ASP A 474 43.76 -24.47 28.06
CA ASP A 474 44.31 -25.82 27.92
C ASP A 474 45.85 -25.92 28.01
N GLU A 475 46.57 -24.79 27.97
CA GLU A 475 48.04 -24.77 28.19
C GLU A 475 48.44 -24.60 29.66
N ALA A 476 47.50 -24.28 30.56
CA ALA A 476 47.77 -24.14 31.99
C ALA A 476 47.60 -25.44 32.81
N GLU A 477 47.06 -26.51 32.21
CA GLU A 477 46.79 -27.80 32.88
C GLU A 477 47.64 -28.96 32.34
N ARG A 478 48.90 -28.73 31.94
CA ARG A 478 49.86 -29.82 31.75
C ARG A 478 50.74 -29.97 32.99
N PRO A 479 50.53 -30.99 33.85
CA PRO A 479 51.45 -31.26 34.95
C PRO A 479 52.76 -31.86 34.41
N HIS A 480 53.88 -31.39 34.98
CA HIS A 480 55.23 -31.93 34.82
C HIS A 480 55.40 -33.33 35.39
#